data_AF-A0A418EM36-F1
#
_entry.id   AF-A0A418EM36-F1
#
_cell.length_a   1.000
_cell.length_b   1.000
_cell.length_c   1.000
_cell.angle_alpha   90.00
_cell.angle_beta   90.00
_cell.angle_gamma   90.00
#
_symmetry.space_group_name_H-M   'P 1'
#
loop_
_entity.id
_entity.type
_entity.pdbx_description
1 polymer ?
#
loop_
_entity_poly.entity_id
_entity_poly.type
_entity_poly.pdbx_seq_one_letter_code
_entity_poly.pdbx_strand_id
1 'polypeptide(L)'
;MATTFGSPSADTTSRIVEAGQDPRQHCLLFGLPIVLFNQQLPGYVGAEGFGDLRVTLLKTSTRPLRSSGAASSTDGDNDDDAEIDVERSNTTLTSAYAMKVELVAAAFEDAHFQIQSPYRHLSPGDEVLLQDDVTFASGTWQVQLHVGHGLSVAQHSAGGSEFVELNGSATGDAFFIQRFAHIDIPPQCLRGGDLVRFMHCRAGAFLYGNGGSQDLLQVRLCHQPADETGGVHSVQSLWQVQHVDILNGNEVTVTSVCCVRHGIQTCSLTPHRSSRCQFTLATESFLSGRLLRHDRPLFLKHVVTGGWVGLPPGASDPTTTFLESSTGSSVDKTNAFRLQIIQPSEATESLFLLSLLPQLQRVNDELHHILHQTVVNTHNLRSSTLWIVHILDELARFCIDNRDDDRGTPIAARQNVLVEMNCISLVVGLLQRPFLDWSGPLAMSMCSSKGCILLHVIPHR
;
A
#
# COMPACT_ATOMS: atom_id res chain seq x y z
N MET A 1 -31.43 28.16 39.64
CA MET A 1 -31.95 27.41 38.48
C MET A 1 -30.77 26.68 37.87
N ALA A 2 -30.80 25.35 37.91
CA ALA A 2 -29.76 24.50 37.34
C ALA A 2 -29.98 24.35 35.83
N THR A 3 -28.93 24.53 35.05
CA THR A 3 -28.86 24.05 33.66
C THR A 3 -27.61 23.17 33.58
N THR A 4 -27.87 21.87 33.57
CA THR A 4 -26.94 20.77 33.43
C THR A 4 -26.30 20.83 32.04
N PHE A 5 -24.99 21.07 31.95
CA PHE A 5 -24.23 20.81 30.73
C PHE A 5 -23.77 19.35 30.74
N GLY A 6 -24.13 18.61 29.70
CA GLY A 6 -23.78 17.22 29.52
C GLY A 6 -22.26 17.03 29.52
N SER A 7 -21.81 16.07 30.32
CA SER A 7 -20.43 15.61 30.37
C SER A 7 -20.02 15.04 29.00
N PRO A 8 -18.84 15.39 28.44
CA PRO A 8 -18.27 14.62 27.35
C PRO A 8 -17.76 13.29 27.91
N SER A 9 -18.38 12.18 27.51
CA SER A 9 -17.82 10.84 27.66
C SER A 9 -16.80 10.63 26.53
N ALA A 10 -15.52 10.69 26.87
CA ALA A 10 -14.46 10.11 26.05
C ALA A 10 -13.36 9.65 27.01
N ASP A 11 -13.29 8.33 27.21
CA ASP A 11 -12.14 7.67 27.83
C ASP A 11 -10.91 7.94 26.95
N THR A 12 -10.27 9.09 27.19
CA THR A 12 -9.07 9.53 26.49
C THR A 12 -7.90 9.14 27.37
N THR A 13 -7.34 7.95 27.15
CA THR A 13 -6.20 7.45 27.93
C THR A 13 -4.93 8.19 27.53
N SER A 14 -4.55 9.25 28.24
CA SER A 14 -3.21 9.84 28.13
C SER A 14 -2.18 8.82 28.64
N ARG A 15 -1.39 8.22 27.75
CA ARG A 15 -0.31 7.30 28.11
C ARG A 15 0.99 8.10 28.16
N ILE A 16 1.37 8.55 29.36
CA ILE A 16 2.70 9.12 29.58
C ILE A 16 3.70 7.94 29.47
N VAL A 17 4.42 7.85 28.35
CA VAL A 17 5.58 6.98 28.25
C VAL A 17 6.71 7.63 29.04
N GLU A 18 7.40 6.87 29.89
CA GLU A 18 8.59 7.38 30.59
C GLU A 18 9.57 7.94 29.53
N ALA A 19 9.78 9.25 29.56
CA ALA A 19 10.70 9.92 28.66
C ALA A 19 12.12 9.41 28.97
N GLY A 20 12.70 8.67 28.03
CA GLY A 20 14.12 8.41 27.99
C GLY A 20 14.90 9.73 27.87
N GLN A 21 16.15 9.73 28.30
CA GLN A 21 16.99 10.94 28.35
C GLN A 21 17.30 11.56 26.98
N ASP A 22 16.95 10.89 25.87
CA ASP A 22 17.23 11.36 24.51
C ASP A 22 15.94 11.88 23.83
N PRO A 23 15.81 13.21 23.62
CA PRO A 23 14.67 13.81 22.92
C PRO A 23 14.45 13.21 21.53
N ARG A 24 15.50 12.70 20.87
CA ARG A 24 15.38 12.05 19.56
C ARG A 24 14.57 10.77 19.61
N GLN A 25 14.30 10.20 20.78
CA GLN A 25 13.52 8.97 20.91
C GLN A 25 12.03 9.24 21.15
N HIS A 26 11.68 10.43 21.63
CA HIS A 26 10.32 10.75 22.09
C HIS A 26 9.68 11.95 21.39
N CYS A 27 10.45 12.82 20.72
CA CYS A 27 9.90 13.96 20.00
C CYS A 27 9.63 13.64 18.52
N LEU A 28 8.63 14.31 17.96
CA LEU A 28 8.44 14.41 16.52
C LEU A 28 9.55 15.28 15.93
N LEU A 29 10.25 14.76 14.92
CA LEU A 29 11.33 15.46 14.25
C LEU A 29 11.09 15.49 12.74
N PHE A 30 11.49 16.59 12.10
CA PHE A 30 11.37 16.75 10.65
C PHE A 30 12.18 15.70 9.88
N GLY A 31 11.62 15.27 8.75
CA GLY A 31 12.28 14.33 7.83
C GLY A 31 12.20 12.86 8.25
N LEU A 32 11.45 12.52 9.31
CA LEU A 32 11.26 11.14 9.74
C LEU A 32 9.92 10.57 9.30
N PRO A 33 9.88 9.30 8.89
CA PRO A 33 8.64 8.65 8.52
C PRO A 33 7.79 8.40 9.78
N ILE A 34 6.52 8.80 9.69
CA ILE A 34 5.51 8.63 10.73
C ILE A 34 4.30 7.89 10.17
N VAL A 35 3.50 7.35 11.08
CA VAL A 35 2.16 6.83 10.81
C VAL A 35 1.16 7.57 11.69
N LEU A 36 0.00 7.89 11.14
CA LEU A 36 -1.11 8.49 11.87
C LEU A 36 -2.16 7.42 12.18
N PHE A 37 -2.59 7.35 13.44
CA PHE A 37 -3.63 6.42 13.89
C PHE A 37 -4.78 7.20 14.51
N ASN A 38 -6.02 6.92 14.11
CA ASN A 38 -7.20 7.48 14.76
C ASN A 38 -7.71 6.49 15.81
N GLN A 39 -7.91 6.93 17.05
CA GLN A 39 -8.42 6.06 18.12
C GLN A 39 -9.95 5.96 18.15
N GLN A 40 -10.65 7.00 17.73
CA GLN A 40 -12.12 7.07 17.76
C GLN A 40 -12.75 6.11 16.75
N LEU A 41 -12.14 6.04 15.57
CA LEU A 41 -12.35 5.02 14.56
C LEU A 41 -11.02 4.28 14.34
N PRO A 42 -10.73 3.24 15.16
CA PRO A 42 -9.45 2.55 15.19
C PRO A 42 -8.92 2.20 13.79
N GLY A 43 -7.91 2.93 13.33
CA GLY A 43 -7.35 2.70 12.01
C GLY A 43 -6.20 3.62 11.64
N TYR A 44 -5.47 3.22 10.61
CA TYR A 44 -4.28 3.93 10.12
C TYR A 44 -4.62 4.75 8.88
N VAL A 45 -4.12 5.98 8.83
CA VAL A 45 -4.25 6.84 7.66
C VAL A 45 -3.30 6.34 6.57
N GLY A 46 -3.81 6.23 5.34
CA GLY A 46 -3.06 5.82 4.17
C GLY A 46 -3.70 6.35 2.88
N ALA A 47 -2.91 6.35 1.82
CA ALA A 47 -3.36 6.74 0.49
C ALA A 47 -2.54 5.98 -0.56
N GLU A 48 -3.17 5.66 -1.68
CA GLU A 48 -2.52 4.93 -2.77
C GLU A 48 -1.65 5.88 -3.61
N GLY A 49 -2.19 7.06 -3.96
CA GLY A 49 -1.51 8.10 -4.73
C GLY A 49 -1.45 7.84 -6.25
N PHE A 50 -1.58 6.59 -6.68
CA PHE A 50 -1.71 6.20 -8.09
C PHE A 50 -3.11 5.63 -8.34
N GLY A 51 -3.85 6.17 -9.31
CA GLY A 51 -5.23 5.76 -9.62
C GLY A 51 -6.27 6.22 -8.60
N ASP A 52 -5.87 6.49 -7.37
CA ASP A 52 -6.71 7.00 -6.30
C ASP A 52 -5.95 8.01 -5.43
N LEU A 53 -6.32 9.28 -5.58
CA LEU A 53 -5.72 10.40 -4.84
C LEU A 53 -6.35 10.60 -3.46
N ARG A 54 -7.45 9.90 -3.14
CA ARG A 54 -8.14 10.06 -1.86
C ARG A 54 -7.25 9.60 -0.71
N VAL A 55 -7.33 10.33 0.39
CA VAL A 55 -6.77 9.89 1.65
C VAL A 55 -7.82 9.09 2.42
N THR A 56 -7.44 7.91 2.89
CA THR A 56 -8.34 6.97 3.56
C THR A 56 -7.79 6.52 4.90
N LEU A 57 -8.69 6.04 5.75
CA LEU A 57 -8.39 5.36 6.99
C LEU A 57 -8.68 3.87 6.80
N LEU A 58 -7.65 3.05 6.92
CA LEU A 58 -7.80 1.60 6.99
C LEU A 58 -8.23 1.23 8.41
N LYS A 59 -9.49 0.81 8.57
CA LYS A 59 -9.99 0.34 9.87
C LYS A 59 -9.26 -0.92 10.28
N THR A 60 -8.91 -0.97 11.55
CA THR A 60 -8.36 -2.14 12.21
C THR A 60 -9.43 -2.74 13.11
N SER A 61 -9.69 -4.04 13.01
CA SER A 61 -10.51 -4.72 14.00
C SER A 61 -9.84 -4.58 15.36
N THR A 62 -10.59 -4.11 16.35
CA THR A 62 -10.11 -3.76 17.69
C THR A 62 -9.45 -4.94 18.39
N ARG A 63 -8.13 -5.09 18.20
CA ARG A 63 -7.24 -5.53 19.27
C ARG A 63 -6.27 -4.38 19.52
N PRO A 64 -6.45 -3.59 20.59
CA PRO A 64 -5.42 -2.64 20.96
C PRO A 64 -4.11 -3.41 21.12
N LEU A 65 -3.04 -2.93 20.47
CA LEU A 65 -1.68 -3.35 20.72
C LEU A 65 -1.40 -3.17 22.21
N ARG A 66 -1.62 -4.23 23.00
CA ARG A 66 -1.10 -4.32 24.37
C ARG A 66 0.40 -4.48 24.22
N SER A 67 1.13 -3.44 24.61
CA SER A 67 2.55 -3.50 24.88
C SER A 67 2.86 -4.77 25.69
N SER A 68 3.83 -5.55 25.21
CA SER A 68 4.38 -6.74 25.85
C SER A 68 4.54 -6.54 27.36
N GLY A 69 3.71 -7.25 28.14
CA GLY A 69 3.72 -7.24 29.58
C GLY A 69 2.95 -8.44 30.12
N ALA A 70 3.69 -9.50 30.43
CA ALA A 70 3.31 -10.71 31.16
C ALA A 70 2.14 -11.55 30.61
N ALA A 71 2.46 -12.82 30.31
CA ALA A 71 1.50 -13.86 30.02
C ALA A 71 0.51 -14.06 31.17
N SER A 72 -0.79 -14.08 30.85
CA SER A 72 -1.77 -14.83 31.62
C SER A 72 -2.79 -15.44 30.67
N SER A 73 -2.81 -16.77 30.66
CA SER A 73 -3.75 -17.65 29.99
C SER A 73 -5.19 -17.44 30.47
N THR A 74 -6.13 -17.33 29.53
CA THR A 74 -7.43 -18.01 29.58
C THR A 74 -8.03 -18.01 28.18
N ASP A 75 -8.11 -19.21 27.60
CA ASP A 75 -8.95 -19.53 26.45
C ASP A 75 -10.43 -19.32 26.80
N GLY A 76 -11.21 -18.93 25.80
CA GLY A 76 -12.65 -18.82 25.85
C GLY A 76 -13.18 -18.63 24.44
N ASP A 77 -13.50 -19.75 23.80
CA ASP A 77 -14.29 -19.82 22.57
C ASP A 77 -15.59 -19.02 22.75
N ASN A 78 -15.94 -18.22 21.74
CA ASN A 78 -17.32 -17.84 21.43
C ASN A 78 -17.36 -17.48 19.93
N ASP A 79 -17.76 -18.47 19.15
CA ASP A 79 -18.49 -18.27 17.89
C ASP A 79 -19.88 -17.65 18.19
N ASP A 80 -20.48 -17.09 17.15
CA ASP A 80 -21.85 -16.56 17.03
C ASP A 80 -22.09 -15.10 17.48
N ASP A 81 -22.11 -14.19 16.49
CA ASP A 81 -23.29 -13.40 16.08
C ASP A 81 -22.85 -12.17 15.26
N ALA A 82 -22.73 -12.34 13.94
CA ALA A 82 -22.59 -11.23 13.00
C ALA A 82 -23.99 -10.64 12.71
N GLU A 83 -24.44 -9.74 13.59
CA GLU A 83 -25.58 -8.87 13.33
C GLU A 83 -25.17 -7.84 12.27
N ILE A 84 -25.63 -8.04 11.04
CA ILE A 84 -25.50 -7.07 9.94
C ILE A 84 -26.58 -6.01 10.17
N ASP A 85 -26.22 -4.94 10.86
CA ASP A 85 -27.02 -3.71 10.89
C ASP A 85 -26.93 -3.02 9.52
N VAL A 86 -27.97 -3.24 8.70
CA VAL A 86 -28.24 -2.42 7.52
C VAL A 86 -28.85 -1.11 8.00
N GLU A 87 -28.03 -0.20 8.53
CA GLU A 87 -28.47 1.17 8.77
C GLU A 87 -28.52 1.94 7.45
N ARG A 88 -29.73 2.39 7.15
CA ARG A 88 -30.07 3.28 6.04
C ARG A 88 -29.16 4.51 6.07
N SER A 89 -28.58 4.80 4.91
CA SER A 89 -27.82 5.99 4.55
C SER A 89 -28.61 7.29 4.82
N ASN A 90 -28.60 7.74 6.07
CA ASN A 90 -28.76 9.16 6.37
C ASN A 90 -27.40 9.83 6.20
N THR A 91 -27.22 10.45 5.03
CA THR A 91 -26.15 11.43 4.80
C THR A 91 -26.29 12.51 5.88
N THR A 92 -25.43 12.48 6.89
CA THR A 92 -25.37 13.52 7.92
C THR A 92 -24.99 14.84 7.25
N LEU A 93 -25.66 15.92 7.64
CA LEU A 93 -25.47 17.30 7.15
C LEU A 93 -24.02 17.79 7.11
N THR A 94 -23.09 17.13 7.81
CA THR A 94 -21.64 17.40 7.80
C THR A 94 -20.96 17.01 6.50
N SER A 95 -21.42 16.01 5.75
CA SER A 95 -20.77 15.58 4.50
C SER A 95 -21.05 16.50 3.31
N ALA A 96 -22.12 17.30 3.36
CA ALA A 96 -22.50 18.23 2.30
C ALA A 96 -21.63 19.50 2.25
N TYR A 97 -20.91 19.80 3.34
CA TYR A 97 -20.01 20.95 3.48
C TYR A 97 -18.55 20.54 3.74
N ALA A 98 -18.25 19.24 3.65
CA ALA A 98 -16.89 18.74 3.83
C ALA A 98 -16.06 18.96 2.56
N MET A 99 -14.82 19.40 2.74
CA MET A 99 -13.84 19.53 1.67
C MET A 99 -13.14 18.20 1.43
N LYS A 100 -12.83 17.89 0.18
CA LYS A 100 -12.09 16.69 -0.17
C LYS A 100 -10.62 16.84 0.20
N VAL A 101 -10.01 15.78 0.73
CA VAL A 101 -8.57 15.72 1.03
C VAL A 101 -7.91 14.74 0.06
N GLU A 102 -6.92 15.23 -0.69
CA GLU A 102 -6.27 14.47 -1.76
C GLU A 102 -4.74 14.61 -1.72
N LEU A 103 -4.05 13.60 -2.25
CA LEU A 103 -2.63 13.69 -2.55
C LEU A 103 -2.40 14.54 -3.81
N VAL A 104 -1.40 15.42 -3.74
CA VAL A 104 -0.97 16.27 -4.85
C VAL A 104 0.52 16.03 -5.15
N ALA A 105 0.86 15.92 -6.43
CA ALA A 105 2.22 15.59 -6.86
C ALA A 105 3.23 16.74 -6.66
N ALA A 106 2.76 17.99 -6.72
CA ALA A 106 3.58 19.17 -6.51
C ALA A 106 3.24 19.81 -5.17
N ALA A 107 4.27 20.28 -4.45
CA ALA A 107 4.06 21.10 -3.28
C ALA A 107 3.28 22.36 -3.69
N PHE A 108 2.18 22.61 -2.98
CA PHE A 108 1.31 23.76 -3.20
C PHE A 108 1.22 24.56 -1.90
N GLU A 109 1.18 25.90 -1.98
CA GLU A 109 1.20 26.78 -0.80
C GLU A 109 0.04 26.50 0.16
N ASP A 110 -1.06 25.93 -0.32
CA ASP A 110 -2.21 25.58 0.52
C ASP A 110 -2.21 24.14 1.04
N ALA A 111 -1.16 23.36 0.76
CA ALA A 111 -0.99 21.97 1.21
C ALA A 111 -0.31 21.90 2.60
N HIS A 112 -0.63 22.85 3.49
CA HIS A 112 -0.05 22.94 4.82
C HIS A 112 -1.10 22.72 5.91
N PHE A 113 -0.76 21.86 6.87
CA PHE A 113 -1.51 21.67 8.10
C PHE A 113 -0.71 22.18 9.29
N GLN A 114 -1.35 22.98 10.12
CA GLN A 114 -0.86 23.30 11.45
C GLN A 114 -1.19 22.13 12.38
N ILE A 115 -0.18 21.66 13.09
CA ILE A 115 -0.35 20.68 14.18
C ILE A 115 -0.84 21.43 15.41
N GLN A 116 -1.96 20.99 15.97
CA GLN A 116 -2.56 21.56 17.17
C GLN A 116 -2.78 20.45 18.19
N SER A 117 -2.62 20.77 19.47
CA SER A 117 -2.98 19.84 20.54
C SER A 117 -4.47 19.98 20.89
N PRO A 118 -5.21 18.87 21.06
CA PRO A 118 -6.55 18.92 21.61
C PRO A 118 -6.55 19.26 23.11
N TYR A 119 -5.38 19.23 23.77
CA TYR A 119 -5.24 19.41 25.21
C TYR A 119 -4.91 20.86 25.59
N ARG A 120 -5.72 21.45 26.49
CA ARG A 120 -5.56 22.84 26.92
C ARG A 120 -4.29 23.14 27.73
N HIS A 121 -3.64 22.12 28.27
CA HIS A 121 -2.42 22.29 29.08
C HIS A 121 -1.15 22.34 28.22
N LEU A 122 -1.25 22.00 26.93
CA LEU A 122 -0.18 22.14 25.96
C LEU A 122 -0.40 23.44 25.18
N SER A 123 0.68 24.20 24.99
CA SER A 123 0.67 25.51 24.37
C SER A 123 1.28 25.46 22.96
N PRO A 124 0.86 26.33 22.03
CA PRO A 124 1.55 26.49 20.77
C PRO A 124 3.04 26.82 20.98
N GLY A 125 3.92 26.06 20.33
CA GLY A 125 5.37 26.18 20.48
C GLY A 125 6.00 25.12 21.39
N ASP A 126 5.19 24.36 22.14
CA ASP A 126 5.68 23.19 22.88
C ASP A 126 6.14 22.08 21.92
N GLU A 127 7.06 21.23 22.40
CA GLU A 127 7.53 20.07 21.66
C GLU A 127 6.39 19.06 21.47
N VAL A 128 6.20 18.57 20.24
CA VAL A 128 5.23 17.53 19.95
C VAL A 128 5.87 16.18 20.26
N LEU A 129 5.30 15.44 21.21
CA LEU A 129 5.79 14.11 21.54
C LEU A 129 5.19 13.07 20.59
N LEU A 130 5.96 12.04 20.29
CA LEU A 130 5.43 10.81 19.72
C LEU A 130 4.45 10.22 20.72
N GLN A 131 3.39 9.62 20.20
CA GLN A 131 2.28 9.08 20.98
C GLN A 131 1.36 10.12 21.61
N ASP A 132 1.53 11.40 21.27
CA ASP A 132 0.51 12.40 21.57
C ASP A 132 -0.61 12.39 20.54
N ASP A 133 -1.79 12.78 21.00
CA ASP A 133 -2.92 13.11 20.13
C ASP A 133 -2.74 14.52 19.56
N VAL A 134 -2.87 14.63 18.25
CA VAL A 134 -2.82 15.90 17.54
C VAL A 134 -3.99 16.04 16.58
N THR A 135 -4.38 17.28 16.31
CA THR A 135 -5.33 17.64 15.25
C THR A 135 -4.60 18.41 14.16
N PHE A 136 -4.97 18.17 12.91
CA PHE A 136 -4.40 18.86 11.76
C PHE A 136 -5.38 19.92 11.23
N ALA A 137 -5.00 21.19 11.30
CA ALA A 137 -5.83 22.31 10.86
C ALA A 137 -5.21 23.02 9.65
N SER A 138 -5.98 23.20 8.58
CA SER A 138 -5.57 24.02 7.44
C SER A 138 -6.04 25.46 7.66
N GLY A 139 -5.08 26.37 7.85
CA GLY A 139 -5.35 27.80 7.97
C GLY A 139 -5.89 28.41 6.68
N THR A 140 -5.43 27.95 5.51
CA THR A 140 -5.93 28.46 4.21
C THR A 140 -7.39 28.12 4.03
N TRP A 141 -7.75 26.85 4.21
CA TRP A 141 -9.10 26.36 3.90
C TRP A 141 -10.07 26.49 5.08
N GLN A 142 -9.58 26.88 6.25
CA GLN A 142 -10.37 27.02 7.49
C GLN A 142 -11.11 25.72 7.86
N VAL A 143 -10.45 24.58 7.65
CA VAL A 143 -10.95 23.23 7.93
C VAL A 143 -9.93 22.45 8.74
N GLN A 144 -10.41 21.43 9.44
CA GLN A 144 -9.61 20.45 10.16
C GLN A 144 -9.78 19.06 9.54
N LEU A 145 -8.75 18.25 9.63
CA LEU A 145 -8.76 16.88 9.14
C LEU A 145 -9.73 16.03 9.98
N HIS A 146 -10.67 15.37 9.31
CA HIS A 146 -11.76 14.62 9.91
C HIS A 146 -11.97 13.29 9.19
N VAL A 147 -12.40 12.27 9.94
CA VAL A 147 -12.71 10.94 9.45
C VAL A 147 -14.19 10.91 9.05
N GLY A 148 -14.47 10.63 7.78
CA GLY A 148 -15.83 10.63 7.23
C GLY A 148 -16.63 9.39 7.62
N HIS A 149 -17.15 9.33 8.86
CA HIS A 149 -17.83 8.17 9.46
C HIS A 149 -18.97 7.53 8.62
N GLY A 150 -19.52 8.24 7.62
CA GLY A 150 -20.61 7.75 6.75
C GLY A 150 -20.21 7.38 5.32
N LEU A 151 -18.93 7.48 4.94
CA LEU A 151 -18.45 7.20 3.58
C LEU A 151 -17.47 6.02 3.59
N SER A 152 -18.02 4.81 3.70
CA SER A 152 -17.25 3.58 3.48
C SER A 152 -16.90 3.47 1.99
N VAL A 153 -15.61 3.39 1.69
CA VAL A 153 -15.13 3.22 0.31
C VAL A 153 -15.16 1.73 -0.03
N ALA A 154 -16.31 1.26 -0.52
CA ALA A 154 -16.50 -0.11 -1.00
C ALA A 154 -15.56 -0.50 -2.16
N GLN A 155 -14.88 0.47 -2.76
CA GLN A 155 -13.95 0.22 -3.88
C GLN A 155 -12.67 -0.49 -3.43
N HIS A 156 -12.26 -0.46 -2.16
CA HIS A 156 -11.02 -1.13 -1.71
C HIS A 156 -11.24 -2.41 -0.90
N SER A 157 -12.50 -2.83 -0.68
CA SER A 157 -12.85 -3.99 0.14
C SER A 157 -12.59 -5.36 -0.52
N ALA A 158 -11.55 -5.48 -1.34
CA ALA A 158 -11.03 -6.77 -1.75
C ALA A 158 -10.40 -7.47 -0.54
N GLY A 159 -11.17 -8.32 0.14
CA GLY A 159 -10.70 -9.14 1.27
C GLY A 159 -11.15 -8.70 2.66
N GLY A 160 -12.29 -8.02 2.80
CA GLY A 160 -12.92 -7.75 4.10
C GLY A 160 -12.27 -6.63 4.92
N SER A 161 -11.34 -5.87 4.35
CA SER A 161 -10.81 -4.63 4.96
C SER A 161 -11.77 -3.48 4.70
N GLU A 162 -12.05 -2.68 5.72
CA GLU A 162 -12.97 -1.54 5.64
C GLU A 162 -12.19 -0.23 5.62
N PHE A 163 -12.49 0.61 4.63
CA PHE A 163 -11.82 1.89 4.41
C PHE A 163 -12.81 3.04 4.54
N VAL A 164 -12.37 4.14 5.15
CA VAL A 164 -13.15 5.35 5.32
C VAL A 164 -12.41 6.55 4.76
N GLU A 165 -13.09 7.41 4.00
CA GLU A 165 -12.47 8.61 3.43
C GLU A 165 -12.19 9.66 4.50
N LEU A 166 -11.01 10.30 4.45
CA LEU A 166 -10.72 11.50 5.23
C LEU A 166 -11.16 12.75 4.46
N ASN A 167 -11.69 13.72 5.18
CA ASN A 167 -12.15 14.98 4.62
C ASN A 167 -11.74 16.17 5.50
N GLY A 168 -11.88 17.37 4.96
CA GLY A 168 -11.74 18.63 5.69
C GLY A 168 -13.10 19.08 6.19
N SER A 169 -13.27 19.26 7.49
CA SER A 169 -14.52 19.70 8.11
C SER A 169 -14.28 20.88 9.05
N ALA A 170 -15.33 21.56 9.48
CA ALA A 170 -15.24 22.61 10.52
C ALA A 170 -14.77 22.04 11.88
N THR A 171 -14.95 20.73 12.09
CA THR A 171 -14.49 19.98 13.26
C THR A 171 -13.44 18.96 12.82
N GLY A 172 -12.38 18.78 13.60
CA GLY A 172 -11.33 17.79 13.34
C GLY A 172 -11.35 16.64 14.33
N ASP A 173 -10.74 15.54 13.90
CA ASP A 173 -10.49 14.40 14.78
C ASP A 173 -9.04 14.40 15.25
N ALA A 174 -8.82 13.75 16.39
CA ALA A 174 -7.49 13.55 16.95
C ALA A 174 -6.81 12.33 16.32
N PHE A 175 -5.52 12.48 16.01
CA PHE A 175 -4.67 11.44 15.46
C PHE A 175 -3.44 11.28 16.34
N PHE A 176 -3.14 10.03 16.65
CA PHE A 176 -1.95 9.62 17.34
C PHE A 176 -0.78 9.52 16.36
N ILE A 177 0.35 10.15 16.70
CA ILE A 177 1.56 10.08 15.86
C ILE A 177 2.47 8.96 16.36
N GLN A 178 2.70 7.96 15.51
CA GLN A 178 3.69 6.92 15.75
C GLN A 178 4.88 7.09 14.80
N ARG A 179 6.09 6.86 15.31
CA ARG A 179 7.27 6.79 14.46
C ARG A 179 7.30 5.46 13.72
N PHE A 180 7.53 5.49 12.41
CA PHE A 180 7.70 4.29 11.60
C PHE A 180 9.12 3.72 11.72
N ALA A 181 10.16 4.56 11.65
CA ALA A 181 11.56 4.12 11.72
C ALA A 181 12.49 5.09 12.47
N HIS A 182 13.59 4.58 13.07
CA HIS A 182 14.63 5.37 13.74
C HIS A 182 15.56 6.11 12.76
N ILE A 183 16.19 7.20 13.25
CA ILE A 183 17.07 8.10 12.49
C ILE A 183 18.39 7.42 12.05
N ASP A 184 18.95 6.55 12.88
CA ASP A 184 20.38 6.22 12.83
C ASP A 184 20.73 4.98 11.99
N ILE A 185 19.81 4.51 11.14
CA ILE A 185 20.04 3.28 10.37
C ILE A 185 20.85 3.62 9.10
N PRO A 186 22.03 3.03 8.86
CA PRO A 186 22.78 3.29 7.64
C PRO A 186 22.02 2.86 6.38
N PRO A 187 22.13 3.57 5.24
CA PRO A 187 21.37 3.28 4.02
C PRO A 187 21.70 1.92 3.40
N GLN A 188 22.89 1.37 3.71
CA GLN A 188 23.30 0.03 3.27
C GLN A 188 22.63 -1.12 4.03
N CYS A 189 21.93 -0.81 5.13
CA CYS A 189 21.30 -1.79 6.01
C CYS A 189 19.82 -1.95 5.65
N LEU A 190 19.36 -3.20 5.70
CA LEU A 190 17.97 -3.55 5.42
C LEU A 190 17.04 -3.01 6.51
N ARG A 191 15.96 -2.36 6.11
CA ARG A 191 14.89 -1.84 6.97
C ARG A 191 13.56 -2.55 6.73
N GLY A 192 12.69 -2.48 7.72
CA GLY A 192 11.30 -2.88 7.57
C GLY A 192 10.59 -2.02 6.52
N GLY A 193 9.99 -2.65 5.53
CA GLY A 193 9.31 -1.98 4.42
C GLY A 193 10.17 -1.83 3.16
N ASP A 194 11.47 -2.10 3.22
CA ASP A 194 12.37 -1.97 2.06
C ASP A 194 11.97 -2.92 0.92
N LEU A 195 12.07 -2.39 -0.30
CA LEU A 195 12.01 -3.17 -1.52
C LEU A 195 13.38 -3.75 -1.82
N VAL A 196 13.42 -5.04 -2.16
CA VAL A 196 14.65 -5.78 -2.38
C VAL A 196 14.54 -6.73 -3.57
N ARG A 197 15.70 -7.10 -4.11
CA ARG A 197 15.86 -8.29 -4.95
C ARG A 197 16.81 -9.26 -4.28
N PHE A 198 16.50 -10.56 -4.33
CA PHE A 198 17.37 -11.61 -3.81
C PHE A 198 18.16 -12.21 -4.99
N MET A 199 19.47 -11.98 -5.04
CA MET A 199 20.35 -12.59 -6.03
C MET A 199 20.95 -13.88 -5.47
N HIS A 200 20.68 -15.01 -6.09
CA HIS A 200 21.28 -16.29 -5.72
C HIS A 200 22.76 -16.31 -6.12
N CYS A 201 23.67 -16.34 -5.14
CA CYS A 201 25.10 -16.05 -5.34
C CYS A 201 25.79 -17.03 -6.30
N ARG A 202 25.44 -18.31 -6.22
CA ARG A 202 26.03 -19.35 -7.09
C ARG A 202 25.46 -19.32 -8.51
N ALA A 203 24.18 -19.00 -8.63
CA ALA A 203 23.49 -19.02 -9.92
C ALA A 203 23.65 -17.71 -10.68
N GLY A 204 23.96 -16.59 -10.02
CA GLY A 204 23.96 -15.28 -10.67
C GLY A 204 22.58 -14.93 -11.24
N ALA A 205 21.51 -15.33 -10.53
CA ALA A 205 20.14 -15.20 -10.97
C ALA A 205 19.28 -14.66 -9.81
N PHE A 206 18.19 -13.95 -10.14
CA PHE A 206 17.32 -13.34 -9.15
C PHE A 206 16.16 -14.25 -8.78
N LEU A 207 15.78 -14.19 -7.51
CA LEU A 207 14.55 -14.80 -7.01
C LEU A 207 13.36 -14.13 -7.70
N TYR A 208 12.55 -14.96 -8.35
CA TYR A 208 11.49 -14.55 -9.25
C TYR A 208 10.19 -15.26 -8.84
N GLY A 209 9.12 -14.50 -8.65
CA GLY A 209 7.78 -15.04 -8.48
C GLY A 209 7.16 -15.30 -9.83
N ASN A 210 6.87 -16.56 -10.16
CA ASN A 210 6.11 -16.89 -11.36
C ASN A 210 4.62 -16.87 -11.01
N GLY A 211 3.84 -16.11 -11.78
CA GLY A 211 2.39 -16.00 -11.62
C GLY A 211 1.70 -17.34 -11.88
N GLY A 212 1.61 -18.18 -10.84
CA GLY A 212 0.64 -19.26 -10.75
C GLY A 212 -0.74 -18.71 -10.39
N SER A 213 -1.77 -19.54 -10.53
CA SER A 213 -3.12 -19.25 -10.01
C SER A 213 -3.06 -18.77 -8.55
N GLN A 214 -4.03 -17.93 -8.15
CA GLN A 214 -4.07 -17.11 -6.91
C GLN A 214 -3.65 -17.80 -5.59
N ASP A 215 -3.58 -19.13 -5.53
CA ASP A 215 -3.28 -19.90 -4.33
C ASP A 215 -1.87 -20.49 -4.23
N LEU A 216 -1.02 -20.46 -5.28
CA LEU A 216 0.33 -21.03 -5.23
C LEU A 216 1.34 -20.19 -6.02
N LEU A 217 1.99 -19.23 -5.36
CA LEU A 217 3.17 -18.56 -5.90
C LEU A 217 4.28 -19.58 -6.10
N GLN A 218 4.65 -19.83 -7.34
CA GLN A 218 5.78 -20.69 -7.66
C GLN A 218 7.04 -19.83 -7.77
N VAL A 219 8.02 -20.10 -6.91
CA VAL A 219 9.25 -19.30 -6.83
C VAL A 219 10.36 -20.01 -7.59
N ARG A 220 11.01 -19.28 -8.50
CA ARG A 220 12.12 -19.76 -9.34
C ARG A 220 13.28 -18.76 -9.31
N LEU A 221 14.38 -19.12 -9.97
CA LEU A 221 15.43 -18.17 -10.32
C LEU A 221 15.29 -17.75 -11.78
N CYS A 222 15.54 -16.48 -12.07
CA CYS A 222 15.57 -15.98 -13.44
C CYS A 222 16.91 -15.26 -13.68
N HIS A 223 17.61 -15.63 -14.74
CA HIS A 223 18.70 -14.81 -15.25
C HIS A 223 18.09 -13.58 -15.90
N GLN A 224 18.48 -12.41 -15.41
CA GLN A 224 18.12 -11.18 -16.10
C GLN A 224 19.17 -10.90 -17.16
N PRO A 225 18.77 -10.54 -18.39
CA PRO A 225 19.71 -10.13 -19.41
C PRO A 225 20.50 -8.94 -18.88
N ALA A 226 21.81 -9.09 -18.83
CA ALA A 226 22.73 -8.01 -18.54
C ALA A 226 22.80 -7.12 -19.79
N ASP A 227 21.72 -6.40 -20.09
CA ASP A 227 21.77 -5.41 -21.15
C ASP A 227 22.61 -4.23 -20.68
N GLU A 228 23.72 -4.00 -21.39
CA GLU A 228 24.69 -2.91 -21.20
C GLU A 228 24.07 -1.50 -21.34
N THR A 229 22.74 -1.41 -21.51
CA THR A 229 21.96 -0.18 -21.74
C THR A 229 21.01 0.18 -20.59
N GLY A 230 21.17 -0.41 -19.40
CA GLY A 230 20.40 0.00 -18.22
C GLY A 230 18.97 -0.56 -18.19
N GLY A 231 18.81 -1.84 -18.57
CA GLY A 231 17.53 -2.53 -18.54
C GLY A 231 16.91 -2.54 -17.14
N VAL A 232 15.63 -2.16 -17.04
CA VAL A 232 14.86 -2.30 -15.80
C VAL A 232 14.73 -3.78 -15.45
N HIS A 233 15.19 -4.12 -14.26
CA HIS A 233 15.05 -5.45 -13.66
C HIS A 233 13.57 -5.83 -13.57
N SER A 234 13.24 -7.06 -13.97
CA SER A 234 11.86 -7.59 -13.99
C SER A 234 11.13 -7.33 -12.67
N VAL A 235 9.89 -6.84 -12.76
CA VAL A 235 9.06 -6.53 -11.59
C VAL A 235 8.77 -7.79 -10.78
N GLN A 236 8.71 -8.95 -11.43
CA GLN A 236 8.46 -10.24 -10.78
C GLN A 236 9.61 -10.67 -9.85
N SER A 237 10.77 -10.01 -9.93
CA SER A 237 11.89 -10.19 -9.00
C SER A 237 11.88 -9.22 -7.81
N LEU A 238 10.91 -8.30 -7.75
CA LEU A 238 10.76 -7.32 -6.68
C LEU A 238 10.06 -7.95 -5.48
N TRP A 239 10.67 -7.82 -4.31
CA TRP A 239 10.14 -8.32 -3.04
C TRP A 239 10.14 -7.19 -2.02
N GLN A 240 9.25 -7.27 -1.04
CA GLN A 240 9.25 -6.37 0.11
C GLN A 240 9.55 -7.16 1.38
N VAL A 241 10.49 -6.69 2.19
CA VAL A 241 10.76 -7.25 3.51
C VAL A 241 10.03 -6.43 4.56
N GLN A 242 9.10 -7.04 5.28
CA GLN A 242 8.32 -6.37 6.32
C GLN A 242 8.54 -7.07 7.66
N HIS A 243 8.65 -6.35 8.77
CA HIS A 243 8.55 -6.97 10.08
C HIS A 243 7.16 -7.59 10.27
N VAL A 244 7.02 -8.53 11.22
CA VAL A 244 5.70 -9.07 11.60
C VAL A 244 4.78 -7.96 12.09
N ASP A 245 5.34 -7.02 12.85
CA ASP A 245 4.69 -5.73 13.11
C ASP A 245 4.88 -4.82 11.88
N ILE A 246 3.78 -4.55 11.18
CA ILE A 246 3.78 -3.76 9.94
C ILE A 246 4.15 -2.29 10.16
N LEU A 247 4.06 -1.79 11.40
CA LEU A 247 4.38 -0.41 11.75
C LEU A 247 5.84 -0.23 12.12
N ASN A 248 6.57 -1.34 12.21
CA ASN A 248 7.99 -1.33 12.48
C ASN A 248 8.78 -1.24 11.17
N GLY A 249 9.24 -0.03 10.87
CA GLY A 249 10.15 0.29 9.77
C GLY A 249 11.64 0.28 10.16
N ASN A 250 11.98 -0.19 11.37
CA ASN A 250 13.36 -0.21 11.85
C ASN A 250 14.20 -1.29 11.14
N GLU A 251 15.49 -1.33 11.47
CA GLU A 251 16.42 -2.27 10.88
C GLU A 251 15.97 -3.72 11.03
N VAL A 252 16.17 -4.52 9.98
CA VAL A 252 15.98 -5.96 10.03
C VAL A 252 17.29 -6.59 10.45
N THR A 253 17.25 -7.34 11.55
CA THR A 253 18.41 -7.99 12.14
C THR A 253 18.38 -9.50 11.91
N VAL A 254 19.51 -10.18 12.12
CA VAL A 254 19.60 -11.65 12.01
C VAL A 254 18.65 -12.42 12.95
N THR A 255 18.19 -11.76 14.02
CA THR A 255 17.21 -12.28 14.98
C THR A 255 15.78 -11.82 14.70
N SER A 256 15.58 -10.94 13.73
CA SER A 256 14.26 -10.42 13.39
C SER A 256 13.46 -11.48 12.64
N VAL A 257 12.16 -11.51 12.91
CA VAL A 257 11.21 -12.29 12.14
C VAL A 257 10.52 -11.33 11.18
N CYS A 258 10.59 -11.65 9.89
CA CYS A 258 10.05 -10.82 8.83
C CYS A 258 9.18 -11.62 7.86
N CYS A 259 8.26 -10.95 7.21
CA CYS A 259 7.51 -11.44 6.07
C CYS A 259 8.20 -10.97 4.79
N VAL A 260 8.38 -11.88 3.82
CA VAL A 260 8.88 -11.54 2.48
C VAL A 260 7.73 -11.63 1.50
N ARG A 261 7.35 -10.48 0.95
CA ARG A 261 6.15 -10.33 0.12
C ARG A 261 6.54 -10.10 -1.33
N HIS A 262 5.78 -10.67 -2.25
CA HIS A 262 6.00 -10.41 -3.66
C HIS A 262 5.47 -9.02 -4.01
N GLY A 263 6.20 -8.28 -4.85
CA GLY A 263 5.80 -6.93 -5.24
C GLY A 263 4.51 -6.90 -6.07
N ILE A 264 4.21 -7.97 -6.82
CA ILE A 264 3.14 -7.94 -7.83
C ILE A 264 1.79 -8.43 -7.36
N GLN A 265 1.78 -9.19 -6.27
CA GLN A 265 0.60 -9.92 -5.85
C GLN A 265 0.40 -9.68 -4.36
N THR A 266 -0.86 -9.75 -3.92
CA THR A 266 -1.21 -9.86 -2.50
C THR A 266 -0.62 -11.12 -1.83
N CYS A 267 0.05 -11.99 -2.61
CA CYS A 267 0.74 -13.17 -2.12
C CYS A 267 2.07 -12.82 -1.44
N SER A 268 2.43 -13.63 -0.45
CA SER A 268 3.80 -13.64 0.08
C SER A 268 4.56 -14.83 -0.51
N LEU A 269 5.81 -15.06 -0.10
CA LEU A 269 6.46 -16.36 -0.36
C LEU A 269 5.58 -17.57 0.04
N THR A 270 4.54 -17.33 0.84
CA THR A 270 3.40 -18.25 1.02
C THR A 270 2.04 -17.54 0.78
N PRO A 271 0.95 -18.27 0.49
CA PRO A 271 -0.32 -17.69 0.01
C PRO A 271 -1.14 -16.91 1.07
N HIS A 272 -0.79 -16.99 2.36
CA HIS A 272 -1.61 -16.44 3.45
C HIS A 272 -0.76 -15.71 4.50
N ARG A 273 -1.23 -14.53 4.97
CA ARG A 273 -0.69 -13.85 6.17
C ARG A 273 -1.00 -14.69 7.41
N SER A 274 -0.10 -15.61 7.70
CA SER A 274 -0.13 -16.47 8.88
C SER A 274 1.30 -16.63 9.39
N SER A 275 1.51 -17.41 10.45
CA SER A 275 2.87 -17.81 10.84
C SER A 275 3.67 -18.44 9.67
N ARG A 276 2.99 -18.94 8.63
CA ARG A 276 3.61 -19.54 7.43
C ARG A 276 4.31 -18.53 6.50
N CYS A 277 4.12 -17.23 6.65
CA CYS A 277 4.85 -16.23 5.86
C CYS A 277 6.07 -15.65 6.59
N GLN A 278 6.44 -16.22 7.73
CA GLN A 278 7.50 -15.72 8.59
C GLN A 278 8.84 -16.36 8.27
N PHE A 279 9.85 -15.53 8.07
CA PHE A 279 11.22 -15.91 7.78
C PHE A 279 12.18 -15.23 8.74
N THR A 280 13.32 -15.88 8.96
CA THR A 280 14.51 -15.26 9.54
C THR A 280 15.58 -15.20 8.46
N LEU A 281 16.26 -14.06 8.39
CA LEU A 281 17.36 -13.81 7.45
C LEU A 281 18.67 -14.07 8.20
N ALA A 282 19.24 -15.25 8.01
CA ALA A 282 20.46 -15.66 8.70
C ALA A 282 21.72 -15.30 7.91
N THR A 283 22.82 -15.00 8.61
CA THR A 283 24.13 -14.78 8.00
C THR A 283 25.08 -15.92 8.33
N GLU A 284 26.11 -16.12 7.50
CA GLU A 284 27.10 -17.19 7.70
C GLU A 284 27.95 -17.01 8.98
N SER A 285 28.17 -15.77 9.40
CA SER A 285 29.00 -15.44 10.56
C SER A 285 28.29 -14.52 11.54
N PHE A 286 28.39 -14.85 12.83
CA PHE A 286 27.93 -14.01 13.94
C PHE A 286 28.76 -12.72 14.08
N LEU A 287 29.98 -12.72 13.54
CA LEU A 287 30.89 -11.56 13.52
C LEU A 287 30.52 -10.54 12.43
N SER A 288 29.62 -10.89 11.51
CA SER A 288 29.13 -9.97 10.46
C SER A 288 28.27 -8.83 11.01
N GLY A 289 28.01 -8.81 12.33
CA GLY A 289 27.16 -7.84 13.01
C GLY A 289 25.70 -8.28 13.03
N ARG A 290 24.91 -7.60 13.87
CA ARG A 290 23.47 -7.86 14.03
C ARG A 290 22.66 -7.38 12.81
N LEU A 291 23.17 -6.38 12.08
CA LEU A 291 22.49 -5.71 10.97
C LEU A 291 22.69 -6.45 9.65
N LEU A 292 21.62 -6.60 8.89
CA LEU A 292 21.67 -7.17 7.55
C LEU A 292 22.06 -6.09 6.54
N ARG A 293 23.00 -6.40 5.65
CA ARG A 293 23.53 -5.48 4.64
C ARG A 293 23.44 -6.07 3.24
N HIS A 294 23.26 -5.21 2.23
CA HIS A 294 23.20 -5.61 0.82
C HIS A 294 24.50 -6.22 0.26
N ASP A 295 25.64 -6.00 0.92
CA ASP A 295 26.95 -6.50 0.48
C ASP A 295 27.31 -7.88 1.07
N ARG A 296 26.43 -8.49 1.87
CA ARG A 296 26.72 -9.76 2.57
C ARG A 296 25.80 -10.90 2.12
N PRO A 297 26.33 -12.14 2.05
CA PRO A 297 25.50 -13.31 1.81
C PRO A 297 24.61 -13.58 3.02
N LEU A 298 23.39 -14.01 2.74
CA LEU A 298 22.39 -14.42 3.72
C LEU A 298 21.65 -15.68 3.26
N PHE A 299 20.91 -16.25 4.19
CA PHE A 299 20.10 -17.44 3.99
C PHE A 299 18.69 -17.18 4.51
N LEU A 300 17.69 -17.65 3.77
CA LEU A 300 16.28 -17.54 4.13
C LEU A 300 15.86 -18.80 4.88
N LYS A 301 15.49 -18.65 6.16
CA LYS A 301 14.96 -19.75 6.97
C LYS A 301 13.50 -19.50 7.29
N HIS A 302 12.64 -20.42 6.89
CA HIS A 302 11.23 -20.39 7.24
C HIS A 302 11.04 -20.70 8.73
N VAL A 303 10.30 -19.86 9.44
CA VAL A 303 10.18 -19.91 10.91
C VAL A 303 9.42 -21.16 11.36
N VAL A 304 8.30 -21.48 10.70
CA VAL A 304 7.41 -22.57 11.15
C VAL A 304 8.01 -23.94 10.88
N THR A 305 8.55 -24.18 9.68
CA THR A 305 9.13 -25.48 9.34
C THR A 305 10.59 -25.61 9.79
N GLY A 306 11.25 -24.51 10.13
CA GLY A 306 12.69 -24.44 10.34
C GLY A 306 13.50 -24.70 9.06
N GLY A 307 12.84 -24.83 7.91
CA GLY A 307 13.47 -25.20 6.65
C GLY A 307 14.19 -24.04 5.97
N TRP A 308 15.21 -24.36 5.19
CA TRP A 308 16.01 -23.41 4.44
C TRP A 308 15.54 -23.33 3.00
N VAL A 309 15.28 -22.12 2.52
CA VAL A 309 14.86 -21.85 1.15
C VAL A 309 16.08 -21.91 0.24
N GLY A 310 16.00 -22.70 -0.83
CA GLY A 310 17.08 -22.83 -1.80
C GLY A 310 16.72 -23.76 -2.95
N LEU A 311 17.70 -24.03 -3.81
CA LEU A 311 17.57 -25.04 -4.85
C LEU A 311 17.58 -26.45 -4.24
N PRO A 312 16.77 -27.37 -4.76
CA PRO A 312 16.79 -28.75 -4.31
C PRO A 312 18.12 -29.44 -4.66
N PRO A 313 18.54 -30.45 -3.88
CA PRO A 313 19.76 -31.19 -4.16
C PRO A 313 19.73 -31.83 -5.56
N GLY A 314 20.79 -31.61 -6.35
CA GLY A 314 20.88 -32.19 -7.70
C GLY A 314 20.19 -31.39 -8.81
N ALA A 315 19.68 -30.19 -8.53
CA ALA A 315 19.21 -29.28 -9.57
C ALA A 315 20.33 -28.98 -10.59
N SER A 316 20.14 -29.41 -11.84
CA SER A 316 21.12 -29.23 -12.93
C SER A 316 21.02 -27.85 -13.57
N ASP A 317 19.80 -27.31 -13.71
CA ASP A 317 19.53 -25.96 -14.18
C ASP A 317 18.80 -25.15 -13.09
N PRO A 318 19.44 -24.10 -12.55
CA PRO A 318 18.88 -23.31 -11.46
C PRO A 318 17.65 -22.49 -11.87
N THR A 319 17.41 -22.24 -13.16
CA THR A 319 16.33 -21.35 -13.62
C THR A 319 15.02 -22.05 -13.97
N THR A 320 15.10 -23.33 -14.32
CA THR A 320 13.91 -24.15 -14.59
C THR A 320 13.38 -24.87 -13.36
N THR A 321 14.19 -24.90 -12.29
CA THR A 321 13.86 -25.58 -11.03
C THR A 321 13.14 -24.65 -10.05
N PHE A 322 12.12 -25.16 -9.36
CA PHE A 322 11.46 -24.43 -8.28
C PHE A 322 12.33 -24.42 -7.02
N LEU A 323 12.30 -23.32 -6.28
CA LEU A 323 12.92 -23.30 -4.95
C LEU A 323 12.05 -24.08 -3.97
N GLU A 324 12.71 -24.79 -3.08
CA GLU A 324 12.08 -25.59 -2.04
C GLU A 324 12.55 -25.15 -0.65
N SER A 325 11.72 -25.41 0.36
CA SER A 325 12.12 -25.27 1.77
C SER A 325 12.59 -26.63 2.29
N SER A 326 13.90 -26.84 2.32
CA SER A 326 14.51 -28.07 2.83
C SER A 326 14.56 -28.11 4.36
N THR A 327 14.00 -29.15 4.98
CA THR A 327 13.97 -29.33 6.46
C THR A 327 15.28 -29.94 6.96
N GLY A 328 16.39 -29.22 6.81
CA GLY A 328 17.71 -29.59 7.31
C GLY A 328 18.13 -28.79 8.55
N SER A 329 18.94 -29.39 9.43
CA SER A 329 19.56 -28.67 10.56
C SER A 329 20.64 -27.69 10.10
N SER A 330 21.19 -27.87 8.90
CA SER A 330 22.21 -27.04 8.27
C SER A 330 21.77 -26.57 6.87
N VAL A 331 22.18 -25.36 6.50
CA VAL A 331 22.00 -24.82 5.15
C VAL A 331 23.21 -25.12 4.27
N ASP A 332 22.97 -25.50 3.02
CA ASP A 332 24.04 -25.55 2.02
C ASP A 332 24.48 -24.12 1.66
N LYS A 333 25.78 -23.83 1.81
CA LYS A 333 26.37 -22.53 1.45
C LYS A 333 26.13 -22.18 -0.02
N THR A 334 25.89 -23.17 -0.88
CA THR A 334 25.59 -22.92 -2.29
C THR A 334 24.24 -22.23 -2.52
N ASN A 335 23.34 -22.27 -1.52
CA ASN A 335 22.04 -21.59 -1.51
C ASN A 335 22.08 -20.19 -0.88
N ALA A 336 23.25 -19.54 -0.84
CA ALA A 336 23.38 -18.18 -0.33
C ALA A 336 22.75 -17.15 -1.29
N PHE A 337 22.02 -16.19 -0.73
CA PHE A 337 21.49 -15.03 -1.43
C PHE A 337 22.26 -13.77 -1.05
N ARG A 338 22.36 -12.82 -1.98
CA ARG A 338 22.77 -11.45 -1.72
C ARG A 338 21.58 -10.53 -1.94
N LEU A 339 21.39 -9.57 -1.04
CA LEU A 339 20.34 -8.57 -1.19
C LEU A 339 20.78 -7.42 -2.09
N GLN A 340 19.87 -6.96 -2.93
CA GLN A 340 19.95 -5.66 -3.58
C GLN A 340 18.80 -4.82 -3.03
N ILE A 341 19.10 -3.81 -2.21
CA ILE A 341 18.09 -2.87 -1.69
C ILE A 341 17.77 -1.88 -2.80
N ILE A 342 16.50 -1.74 -3.13
CA ILE A 342 15.99 -0.94 -4.24
C ILE A 342 15.46 0.38 -3.68
N GLN A 343 15.96 1.49 -4.22
CA GLN A 343 15.41 2.79 -3.86
C GLN A 343 14.02 2.96 -4.46
N PRO A 344 13.05 3.59 -3.76
CA PRO A 344 11.71 3.79 -4.30
C PRO A 344 11.70 4.45 -5.68
N SER A 345 12.63 5.39 -5.93
CA SER A 345 12.80 6.04 -7.23
C SER A 345 13.07 5.06 -8.38
N GLU A 346 13.79 3.97 -8.13
CA GLU A 346 14.16 2.93 -9.11
C GLU A 346 13.02 1.96 -9.42
N ALA A 347 11.99 1.93 -8.57
CA ALA A 347 10.83 1.06 -8.71
C ALA A 347 9.53 1.83 -8.97
N THR A 348 9.59 3.16 -9.13
CA THR A 348 8.42 4.03 -9.24
C THR A 348 7.46 3.56 -10.33
N GLU A 349 7.98 3.24 -11.52
CA GLU A 349 7.20 2.79 -12.67
C GLU A 349 6.51 1.45 -12.42
N SER A 350 7.22 0.54 -11.74
CA SER A 350 6.70 -0.75 -11.34
C SER A 350 5.59 -0.60 -10.30
N LEU A 351 5.83 0.20 -9.26
CA LEU A 351 4.85 0.48 -8.20
C LEU A 351 3.62 1.19 -8.75
N PHE A 352 3.81 2.15 -9.67
CA PHE A 352 2.71 2.82 -10.37
C PHE A 352 1.80 1.81 -11.09
N LEU A 353 2.38 0.93 -11.92
CA LEU A 353 1.58 -0.05 -12.64
C LEU A 353 0.95 -1.08 -11.72
N LEU A 354 1.60 -1.42 -10.60
CA LEU A 354 1.04 -2.31 -9.59
C LEU A 354 -0.21 -1.75 -8.92
N SER A 355 -0.20 -0.47 -8.61
CA SER A 355 -1.35 0.25 -8.09
C SER A 355 -2.46 0.41 -9.13
N LEU A 356 -2.08 0.67 -10.39
CA LEU A 356 -3.02 0.97 -11.47
C LEU A 356 -3.73 -0.28 -12.03
N LEU A 357 -3.06 -1.44 -12.05
CA LEU A 357 -3.59 -2.66 -12.68
C LEU A 357 -4.92 -3.14 -12.11
N PRO A 358 -5.11 -3.24 -10.77
CA PRO A 358 -6.42 -3.58 -10.21
C PRO A 358 -7.50 -2.56 -10.59
N GLN A 359 -7.15 -1.27 -10.70
CA GLN A 359 -8.09 -0.24 -11.14
C GLN A 359 -8.45 -0.41 -12.61
N LEU A 360 -7.48 -0.70 -13.50
CA LEU A 360 -7.73 -0.99 -14.91
C LEU A 360 -8.61 -2.23 -15.13
N GLN A 361 -8.41 -3.27 -14.31
CA GLN A 361 -9.29 -4.45 -14.33
C GLN A 361 -10.72 -4.07 -13.95
N ARG A 362 -10.90 -3.27 -12.90
CA ARG A 362 -12.22 -2.77 -12.49
C ARG A 362 -12.85 -1.82 -13.50
N VAL A 363 -12.05 -1.03 -14.22
CA VAL A 363 -12.56 -0.18 -15.32
C VAL A 363 -13.26 -1.06 -16.36
N ASN A 364 -12.76 -2.25 -16.64
CA ASN A 364 -13.42 -3.19 -17.56
C ASN A 364 -14.77 -3.68 -17.02
N ASP A 365 -14.81 -4.04 -15.74
CA ASP A 365 -16.03 -4.50 -15.07
C ASP A 365 -17.08 -3.38 -15.00
N GLU A 366 -16.65 -2.16 -14.66
CA GLU A 366 -17.52 -0.98 -14.57
C GLU A 366 -18.01 -0.53 -15.94
N LEU A 367 -17.17 -0.54 -16.98
CA LEU A 367 -17.59 -0.30 -18.36
C LEU A 367 -18.65 -1.32 -18.80
N HIS A 368 -18.43 -2.60 -18.49
CA HIS A 368 -19.42 -3.64 -18.76
C HIS A 368 -20.73 -3.36 -18.01
N HIS A 369 -20.64 -2.97 -16.74
CA HIS A 369 -21.81 -2.62 -15.94
C HIS A 369 -22.60 -1.45 -16.57
N ILE A 370 -21.93 -0.34 -16.89
CA ILE A 370 -22.54 0.84 -17.55
C ILE A 370 -23.21 0.47 -18.88
N LEU A 371 -22.54 -0.38 -19.69
CA LEU A 371 -23.05 -0.80 -20.99
C LEU A 371 -24.29 -1.69 -20.92
N HIS A 372 -24.56 -2.36 -19.80
CA HIS A 372 -25.71 -3.26 -19.62
C HIS A 372 -26.68 -2.83 -18.50
N GLN A 373 -26.48 -1.67 -17.89
CA GLN A 373 -27.36 -1.14 -16.83
C GLN A 373 -28.77 -0.87 -17.37
N THR A 374 -29.80 -1.43 -16.74
CA THR A 374 -31.20 -1.22 -17.13
C THR A 374 -31.84 0.04 -16.51
N VAL A 375 -31.24 0.58 -15.43
CA VAL A 375 -31.70 1.78 -14.72
C VAL A 375 -30.53 2.76 -14.60
N VAL A 376 -30.69 3.96 -15.16
CA VAL A 376 -29.63 4.98 -15.20
C VAL A 376 -29.72 5.89 -13.96
N ASN A 377 -28.76 5.77 -13.05
CA ASN A 377 -28.50 6.82 -12.06
C ASN A 377 -27.44 7.77 -12.63
N THR A 378 -27.85 8.98 -12.99
CA THR A 378 -27.00 9.98 -13.66
C THR A 378 -25.81 10.44 -12.82
N HIS A 379 -25.96 10.49 -11.49
CA HIS A 379 -24.87 10.86 -10.58
C HIS A 379 -23.79 9.78 -10.53
N ASN A 380 -24.19 8.51 -10.47
CA ASN A 380 -23.27 7.39 -10.48
C ASN A 380 -22.57 7.26 -11.83
N LEU A 381 -23.31 7.41 -12.93
CA LEU A 381 -22.75 7.38 -14.29
C LEU A 381 -21.67 8.45 -14.50
N ARG A 382 -21.93 9.69 -14.07
CA ARG A 382 -20.93 10.78 -14.13
C ARG A 382 -19.70 10.45 -13.30
N SER A 383 -19.88 9.95 -12.08
CA SER A 383 -18.79 9.63 -11.17
C SER A 383 -17.91 8.50 -11.72
N SER A 384 -18.52 7.41 -12.19
CA SER A 384 -17.80 6.29 -12.82
C SER A 384 -17.07 6.72 -14.09
N THR A 385 -17.69 7.56 -14.93
CA THR A 385 -17.06 8.08 -16.16
C THR A 385 -15.84 8.93 -15.85
N LEU A 386 -15.92 9.84 -14.88
CA LEU A 386 -14.78 10.68 -14.46
C LEU A 386 -13.63 9.82 -13.91
N TRP A 387 -13.95 8.81 -13.12
CA TRP A 387 -12.96 7.87 -12.61
C TRP A 387 -12.29 7.07 -13.74
N ILE A 388 -13.06 6.50 -14.68
CA ILE A 388 -12.51 5.78 -15.84
C ILE A 388 -11.57 6.68 -16.65
N VAL A 389 -12.00 7.91 -16.94
CA VAL A 389 -11.17 8.90 -17.66
C VAL A 389 -9.88 9.19 -16.92
N HIS A 390 -9.93 9.36 -15.59
CA HIS A 390 -8.76 9.60 -14.77
C HIS A 390 -7.74 8.44 -14.85
N ILE A 391 -8.19 7.20 -14.67
CA ILE A 391 -7.31 6.01 -14.76
C ILE A 391 -6.65 5.89 -16.13
N LEU A 392 -7.42 6.10 -17.21
CA LEU A 392 -6.90 6.02 -18.58
C LEU A 392 -5.94 7.18 -18.90
N ASP A 393 -6.20 8.38 -18.37
CA ASP A 393 -5.32 9.54 -18.51
C ASP A 393 -4.00 9.34 -17.76
N GLU A 394 -4.02 8.76 -16.56
CA GLU A 394 -2.79 8.38 -15.86
C GLU A 394 -1.97 7.33 -16.63
N LEU A 395 -2.63 6.32 -17.19
CA LEU A 395 -1.96 5.34 -18.06
C LEU A 395 -1.37 6.00 -19.31
N ALA A 396 -2.11 6.91 -19.94
CA ALA A 396 -1.66 7.64 -21.12
C ALA A 396 -0.44 8.50 -20.80
N ARG A 397 -0.47 9.24 -19.68
CA ARG A 397 0.69 10.00 -19.20
C ARG A 397 1.88 9.09 -18.97
N PHE A 398 1.71 7.96 -18.29
CA PHE A 398 2.80 6.98 -18.10
C PHE A 398 3.45 6.54 -19.43
N CYS A 399 2.64 6.35 -20.49
CA CYS A 399 3.11 5.96 -21.81
C CYS A 399 3.77 7.11 -22.60
N ILE A 400 3.30 8.34 -22.42
CA ILE A 400 3.71 9.52 -23.20
C ILE A 400 4.88 10.26 -22.56
N ASP A 401 5.02 10.19 -21.23
CA ASP A 401 5.83 11.08 -20.39
C ASP A 401 7.28 11.24 -20.90
N ASN A 402 7.42 12.26 -21.77
CA ASN A 402 8.64 12.82 -22.32
C ASN A 402 9.22 13.78 -21.30
N ARG A 403 9.65 13.29 -20.13
CA ARG A 403 10.51 14.11 -19.28
C ARG A 403 11.78 14.32 -20.08
N ASP A 404 11.90 15.50 -20.69
CA ASP A 404 13.10 16.03 -21.36
C ASP A 404 14.29 16.18 -20.38
N ASP A 405 14.13 15.75 -19.13
CA ASP A 405 15.19 15.63 -18.15
C ASP A 405 15.95 14.32 -18.39
N ASP A 406 17.27 14.42 -18.58
CA ASP A 406 18.27 13.32 -18.65
C ASP A 406 18.27 12.36 -17.42
N ARG A 407 17.27 12.46 -16.53
CA ARG A 407 17.05 11.67 -15.31
C ARG A 407 15.80 10.78 -15.35
N GLY A 408 15.02 10.79 -16.43
CA GLY A 408 13.84 9.94 -16.57
C GLY A 408 14.17 8.46 -16.87
N THR A 409 13.35 7.53 -16.39
CA THR A 409 13.43 6.12 -16.79
C THR A 409 13.22 5.99 -18.30
N PRO A 410 14.10 5.27 -19.03
CA PRO A 410 13.98 5.13 -20.48
C PRO A 410 12.62 4.59 -20.91
N ILE A 411 12.08 5.07 -22.03
CA ILE A 411 10.78 4.62 -22.54
C ILE A 411 10.73 3.11 -22.79
N ALA A 412 11.85 2.52 -23.23
CA ALA A 412 11.98 1.07 -23.44
C ALA A 412 11.80 0.29 -22.13
N ALA A 413 12.31 0.81 -21.02
CA ALA A 413 12.14 0.21 -19.71
C ALA A 413 10.67 0.24 -19.25
N ARG A 414 9.95 1.34 -19.47
CA ARG A 414 8.51 1.43 -19.20
C ARG A 414 7.69 0.46 -20.07
N GLN A 415 8.03 0.37 -21.36
CA GLN A 415 7.41 -0.58 -22.29
C GLN A 415 7.61 -2.03 -21.85
N ASN A 416 8.82 -2.38 -21.36
CA ASN A 416 9.10 -3.71 -20.84
C ASN A 416 8.19 -4.04 -19.65
N VAL A 417 8.00 -3.11 -18.71
CA VAL A 417 7.10 -3.33 -17.57
C VAL A 417 5.64 -3.49 -18.03
N LEU A 418 5.16 -2.70 -19.00
CA LEU A 418 3.81 -2.85 -19.56
C LEU A 418 3.58 -4.23 -20.18
N VAL A 419 4.58 -4.75 -20.88
CA VAL A 419 4.55 -6.09 -21.48
C VAL A 419 4.58 -7.16 -20.39
N GLU A 420 5.51 -7.06 -19.45
CA GLU A 420 5.68 -8.02 -18.35
C GLU A 420 4.41 -8.17 -17.51
N MET A 421 3.71 -7.06 -17.25
CA MET A 421 2.50 -7.05 -16.44
C MET A 421 1.21 -7.24 -17.26
N ASN A 422 1.33 -7.60 -18.55
CA ASN A 422 0.20 -7.86 -19.45
C ASN A 422 -0.80 -6.69 -19.59
N CYS A 423 -0.32 -5.45 -19.46
CA CYS A 423 -1.15 -4.25 -19.57
C CYS A 423 -1.75 -4.09 -20.97
N ILE A 424 -1.01 -4.48 -22.01
CA ILE A 424 -1.43 -4.36 -23.41
C ILE A 424 -2.71 -5.18 -23.67
N SER A 425 -2.75 -6.43 -23.20
CA SER A 425 -3.92 -7.28 -23.38
C SER A 425 -5.14 -6.72 -22.65
N LEU A 426 -4.95 -6.11 -21.48
CA LEU A 426 -6.04 -5.46 -20.74
C LEU A 426 -6.58 -4.26 -21.51
N VAL A 427 -5.72 -3.38 -22.02
CA VAL A 427 -6.13 -2.21 -22.81
C VAL A 427 -6.84 -2.62 -24.10
N VAL A 428 -6.35 -3.63 -24.82
CA VAL A 428 -7.03 -4.16 -26.00
C VAL A 428 -8.42 -4.69 -25.64
N GLY A 429 -8.55 -5.43 -24.53
CA GLY A 429 -9.84 -5.89 -24.02
C GLY A 429 -10.80 -4.74 -23.71
N LEU A 430 -10.30 -3.69 -23.04
CA LEU A 430 -11.06 -2.46 -22.75
C LEU A 430 -11.56 -1.78 -24.02
N LEU A 431 -10.71 -1.66 -25.05
CA LEU A 431 -11.07 -1.05 -26.33
C LEU A 431 -12.10 -1.88 -27.09
N GLN A 432 -12.03 -3.21 -27.02
CA GLN A 432 -12.98 -4.09 -27.71
C GLN A 432 -14.34 -4.12 -27.01
N ARG A 433 -14.40 -3.93 -25.69
CA ARG A 433 -15.60 -4.13 -24.87
C ARG A 433 -16.83 -3.35 -25.36
N PRO A 434 -16.74 -2.04 -25.69
CA PRO A 434 -17.88 -1.28 -26.19
C PRO A 434 -18.37 -1.73 -27.57
N PHE A 435 -17.56 -2.42 -28.37
CA PHE A 435 -17.93 -2.85 -29.73
C PHE A 435 -18.56 -4.24 -29.79
N LEU A 436 -18.54 -5.00 -28.68
CA LEU A 436 -19.01 -6.38 -28.65
C LEU A 436 -20.52 -6.51 -28.35
N ASP A 437 -21.13 -5.57 -27.63
CA ASP A 437 -22.56 -5.63 -27.29
C ASP A 437 -23.12 -4.24 -26.92
N TRP A 438 -24.05 -3.72 -27.74
CA TRP A 438 -24.72 -2.42 -27.56
C TRP A 438 -26.16 -2.65 -27.08
N SER A 439 -26.36 -3.34 -25.96
CA SER A 439 -27.70 -3.69 -25.46
C SER A 439 -28.23 -2.80 -24.33
N GLY A 440 -27.43 -1.88 -23.77
CA GLY A 440 -27.88 -0.99 -22.68
C GLY A 440 -28.19 0.46 -23.10
N PRO A 441 -28.15 1.44 -22.17
CA PRO A 441 -28.70 2.78 -22.37
C PRO A 441 -27.86 3.65 -23.31
N LEU A 442 -26.62 3.22 -23.58
CA LEU A 442 -25.74 3.78 -24.60
C LEU A 442 -25.89 3.07 -25.95
N ALA A 443 -26.73 2.03 -26.06
CA ALA A 443 -27.11 1.42 -27.32
C ALA A 443 -27.48 2.52 -28.30
N MET A 444 -26.89 2.51 -29.49
CA MET A 444 -27.33 3.36 -30.59
C MET A 444 -28.74 2.93 -31.02
N SER A 445 -29.76 3.27 -30.22
CA SER A 445 -31.14 3.18 -30.64
C SER A 445 -31.35 4.27 -31.69
N MET A 446 -31.15 3.89 -32.95
CA MET A 446 -31.87 4.40 -34.10
C MET A 446 -32.01 5.94 -34.17
N CYS A 447 -30.98 6.61 -34.69
CA CYS A 447 -31.19 7.81 -35.51
C CYS A 447 -31.90 7.42 -36.83
N SER A 448 -33.11 6.90 -36.73
CA SER A 448 -34.04 6.73 -37.85
C SER A 448 -34.92 7.97 -37.93
N SER A 449 -34.36 9.05 -38.48
CA SER A 449 -35.07 9.93 -39.41
C SER A 449 -34.13 11.03 -39.90
N LYS A 450 -33.57 10.76 -41.09
CA LYS A 450 -33.00 11.72 -42.04
C LYS A 450 -31.81 12.56 -41.56
N GLY A 451 -30.62 12.01 -41.79
CA GLY A 451 -29.55 12.69 -42.52
C GLY A 451 -28.84 13.86 -41.84
N CYS A 452 -27.85 13.55 -41.01
CA CYS A 452 -26.48 14.09 -41.04
C CYS A 452 -25.75 13.63 -39.76
N ILE A 453 -24.69 12.85 -39.91
CA ILE A 453 -23.71 12.67 -38.83
C ILE A 453 -22.89 13.96 -38.80
N LEU A 454 -23.21 14.85 -37.86
CA LEU A 454 -22.34 15.94 -37.48
C LEU A 454 -21.58 15.50 -36.22
N LEU A 455 -20.32 15.11 -36.39
CA LEU A 455 -19.36 15.02 -35.29
C LEU A 455 -19.17 16.44 -34.74
N HIS A 456 -19.88 16.78 -33.67
CA HIS A 456 -19.56 17.98 -32.89
C HIS A 456 -18.29 17.70 -32.07
N VAL A 457 -17.15 17.99 -32.68
CA VAL A 457 -15.95 18.36 -31.93
C VAL A 457 -16.29 19.66 -31.21
N ILE A 458 -16.40 19.61 -29.88
CA ILE A 458 -16.46 20.82 -29.06
C ILE A 458 -15.01 21.20 -28.74
N PRO A 459 -14.46 22.29 -29.31
CA PRO A 459 -13.20 22.84 -28.84
C PRO A 459 -13.45 23.56 -27.52
N HIS A 460 -12.78 23.12 -26.45
CA HIS A 460 -12.73 23.90 -25.22
C HIS A 460 -11.87 25.16 -25.45
N ARG A 461 -12.47 26.32 -25.24
CA ARG A 461 -11.76 27.51 -24.76
C ARG A 461 -11.75 27.48 -23.24
#